data_AF-A0A0F2L7G4-F1
#
_entry.id   AF-A0A0F2L7G4-F1
#
_cell.length_a   1.000
_cell.length_b   1.000
_cell.length_c   1.000
_cell.angle_alpha   90.00
_cell.angle_beta   90.00
_cell.angle_gamma   90.00
#
_symmetry.space_group_name_H-M   'P 1'
#
loop_
_entity.id
_entity.type
_entity.pdbx_description
1 polymer ?
#
loop_
_entity_poly.entity_id
_entity_poly.type
_entity_poly.pdbx_seq_one_letter_code
_entity_poly.pdbx_strand_id
1 'polypeptide(L)' 'MVIALVLMALGLATIITARDHVRYIIGAELLVLGAVAAAVAAGDINMAVAASAAGVAETVLLIAPRLG' A
#
# COMPACT_ATOMS: atom_id res chain seq x y z
N MET A 1 1.32 -7.84 -13.97
CA MET A 1 2.46 -8.31 -13.16
C MET A 1 3.57 -7.26 -13.03
N VAL A 2 4.15 -6.74 -14.12
CA VAL A 2 5.23 -5.73 -14.05
C VAL A 2 4.85 -4.48 -13.24
N ILE A 3 3.65 -3.93 -13.47
CA ILE A 3 3.15 -2.76 -12.73
C ILE A 3 3.11 -3.02 -11.21
N ALA A 4 2.63 -4.19 -10.79
CA ALA A 4 2.56 -4.56 -9.38
C ALA A 4 3.96 -4.58 -8.74
N LEU A 5 4.94 -5.19 -9.42
CA LEU A 5 6.33 -5.23 -8.94
C LEU A 5 6.95 -3.83 -8.87
N VAL A 6 6.69 -2.97 -9.85
CA VAL A 6 7.18 -1.59 -9.84
C VAL A 6 6.59 -0.81 -8.68
N LEU A 7 5.28 -0.91 -8.45
CA LEU A 7 4.61 -0.27 -7.31
C LEU A 7 5.19 -0.76 -5.97
N MET A 8 5.40 -2.07 -5.84
CA MET A 8 5.97 -2.63 -4.62
C MET A 8 7.41 -2.16 -4.38
N ALA A 9 8.24 -2.14 -5.43
CA ALA A 9 9.62 -1.67 -5.34
C ALA A 9 9.70 -0.17 -4.98
N LEU A 10 8.86 0.66 -5.61
CA LEU A 10 8.76 2.08 -5.31
C LEU A 10 8.25 2.33 -3.90
N GLY A 11 7.25 1.58 -3.43
CA GLY A 11 6.73 1.67 -2.08
C GLY A 11 7.81 1.37 -1.04
N LEU A 12 8.53 0.26 -1.23
CA LEU A 12 9.63 -0.12 -0.34
C LEU A 12 10.77 0.91 -0.35
N ALA A 13 11.16 1.41 -1.53
CA ALA A 13 12.16 2.47 -1.63
C ALA A 13 11.72 3.76 -0.92
N THR A 14 10.44 4.12 -1.03
CA THR A 14 9.85 5.29 -0.35
C THR A 14 9.86 5.10 1.16
N ILE A 15 9.52 3.92 1.68
CA ILE A 15 9.59 3.60 3.12
C ILE A 15 11.02 3.71 3.63
N ILE A 16 11.99 3.09 2.96
CA ILE A 16 13.40 3.07 3.40
C ILE A 16 14.00 4.49 3.44
N THR A 17 13.56 5.36 2.52
CA THR A 17 14.08 6.73 2.40
C THR A 17 13.20 7.77 3.11
N ALA A 18 12.13 7.35 3.80
CA ALA A 18 11.21 8.24 4.46
C ALA A 18 11.91 9.03 5.59
N ARG A 19 11.74 10.35 5.57
CA ARG A 19 12.22 11.27 6.63
C ARG A 19 11.09 11.81 7.50
N ASP A 20 9.87 11.60 7.06
CA ASP A 20 8.65 12.03 7.71
C ASP A 20 7.60 10.94 7.55
N HIS A 21 6.59 10.99 8.39
CA HIS A 21 5.58 9.94 8.43
C HIS A 21 4.62 9.99 7.23
N VAL A 22 4.46 11.15 6.58
CA VAL A 22 3.61 11.25 5.38
C VAL A 22 4.24 10.42 4.26
N ARG A 23 5.56 10.52 4.05
CA ARG A 23 6.29 9.67 3.11
C ARG A 23 6.20 8.19 3.47
N TYR A 24 6.25 7.86 4.76
CA TYR A 24 6.06 6.48 5.20
C TYR A 24 4.68 5.93 4.79
N ILE A 25 3.61 6.69 5.03
CA ILE A 25 2.25 6.33 4.60
C ILE A 25 2.17 6.17 3.09
N ILE A 26 2.73 7.11 2.32
CA ILE A 26 2.74 7.02 0.85
C ILE A 26 3.42 5.72 0.38
N GLY A 27 4.55 5.36 0.99
CA GLY A 27 5.26 4.13 0.65
C GLY A 27 4.48 2.86 1.01
N ALA A 28 3.78 2.85 2.15
CA ALA A 28 2.89 1.75 2.53
C ALA A 28 1.69 1.60 1.56
N GLU A 29 1.06 2.71 1.18
CA GLU A 29 -0.05 2.71 0.22
C GLU A 29 0.37 2.22 -1.18
N LEU A 30 1.61 2.49 -1.60
CA LEU A 30 2.15 1.93 -2.83
C LEU A 30 2.33 0.40 -2.76
N LEU A 31 2.68 -0.15 -1.60
CA LEU A 31 2.72 -1.61 -1.39
C LEU A 31 1.32 -2.22 -1.49
N VAL A 32 0.33 -1.60 -0.85
CA VAL A 32 -1.09 -2.02 -0.94
C VAL A 32 -1.56 -1.99 -2.38
N LEU A 33 -1.33 -0.88 -3.09
CA LEU A 33 -1.74 -0.75 -4.50
C LEU A 33 -1.03 -1.79 -5.39
N GLY A 34 0.24 -2.09 -5.12
CA GLY A 34 0.96 -3.18 -5.77
C GLY A 34 0.31 -4.54 -5.54
N ALA A 35 -0.11 -4.84 -4.30
CA ALA A 35 -0.80 -6.08 -3.95
C ALA A 35 -2.16 -6.19 -4.64
N VAL A 36 -2.94 -5.10 -4.68
CA VAL A 36 -4.21 -5.04 -5.42
C VAL A 36 -3.97 -5.27 -6.91
N ALA A 37 -2.98 -4.59 -7.51
CA ALA A 37 -2.64 -4.77 -8.91
C ALA A 37 -2.19 -6.20 -9.25
N ALA A 38 -1.50 -6.88 -8.33
CA ALA A 38 -1.12 -8.29 -8.47
C ALA A 38 -2.34 -9.21 -8.43
N ALA A 39 -3.24 -9.01 -7.46
CA ALA A 39 -4.47 -9.79 -7.31
C ALA A 39 -5.40 -9.64 -8.52
N VAL A 40 -5.59 -8.40 -9.00
CA VAL A 40 -6.37 -8.12 -10.22
C VAL A 40 -5.74 -8.79 -11.44
N ALA A 41 -4.42 -8.73 -11.59
CA ALA A 41 -3.72 -9.38 -12.70
C ALA A 41 -3.80 -10.92 -12.65
N ALA A 42 -3.99 -11.50 -11.45
CA ALA A 42 -4.22 -12.93 -11.26
C ALA A 42 -5.69 -13.35 -11.45
N GLY A 43 -6.61 -12.39 -11.60
CA GLY A 43 -8.05 -12.65 -11.69
C GLY A 43 -8.72 -12.99 -10.35
N ASP A 44 -8.02 -12.78 -9.23
CA ASP A 44 -8.55 -13.05 -7.89
C ASP A 44 -9.17 -11.79 -7.27
N ILE A 45 -10.46 -11.61 -7.52
CA ILE A 45 -11.23 -10.45 -7.04
C ILE A 45 -11.32 -10.46 -5.50
N ASN A 46 -11.44 -11.63 -4.87
CA ASN A 46 -11.55 -11.72 -3.42
C ASN A 46 -10.27 -11.21 -2.75
N MET A 47 -9.11 -11.58 -3.30
CA MET A 47 -7.83 -11.08 -2.83
C MET A 47 -7.65 -9.58 -3.07
N ALA A 48 -8.11 -9.06 -4.21
CA ALA A 48 -8.07 -7.62 -4.49
C ALA A 48 -8.91 -6.81 -3.50
N VAL A 49 -10.10 -7.30 -3.15
CA VAL A 49 -10.97 -6.69 -2.13
C VAL A 49 -10.32 -6.76 -0.74
N ALA A 50 -9.78 -7.92 -0.36
CA ALA A 50 -9.12 -8.08 0.93
C ALA A 50 -7.91 -7.15 1.10
N ALA A 51 -7.05 -7.06 0.07
CA ALA A 51 -5.91 -6.14 0.06
C ALA A 51 -6.35 -4.67 0.16
N SER A 52 -7.42 -4.30 -0.55
CA SER A 52 -7.98 -2.94 -0.49
C SER A 52 -8.51 -2.60 0.91
N ALA A 53 -9.26 -3.51 1.52
CA ALA A 53 -9.80 -3.33 2.86
C ALA A 53 -8.69 -3.25 3.92
N ALA A 54 -7.66 -4.08 3.80
CA ALA A 54 -6.48 -4.05 4.68
C ALA A 54 -5.74 -2.72 4.59
N GLY A 55 -5.55 -2.17 3.39
CA GLY A 55 -4.92 -0.86 3.20
C GLY A 55 -5.71 0.29 3.83
N VAL A 56 -7.03 0.31 3.64
CA VAL A 56 -7.90 1.31 4.30
C VAL A 56 -7.76 1.22 5.82
N ALA A 57 -7.83 0.02 6.40
CA ALA A 57 -7.69 -0.18 7.84
C ALA A 57 -6.31 0.26 8.34
N GLU A 58 -5.23 -0.09 7.64
CA GLU A 58 -3.87 0.34 7.95
C GLU A 58 -3.75 1.87 7.95
N THR A 59 -4.19 2.52 6.88
CA THR A 59 -4.11 3.99 6.76
C THR A 59 -4.88 4.70 7.87
N VAL A 60 -6.06 4.19 8.25
CA VAL A 60 -6.81 4.75 9.39
C VAL A 60 -5.99 4.64 10.68
N LEU A 61 -5.34 3.50 10.95
CA LEU A 61 -4.51 3.32 12.13
C LEU A 61 -3.24 4.18 12.11
N LEU A 62 -2.66 4.41 10.93
CA LEU A 62 -1.46 5.26 10.76
C LEU A 62 -1.75 6.76 10.91
N ILE A 63 -3.00 7.19 10.65
CA ILE A 63 -3.43 8.59 10.71
C ILE A 63 -4.11 8.93 12.04
N ALA A 64 -4.87 8.01 12.64
CA ALA A 64 -5.66 8.27 13.85
C ALA A 64 -4.89 8.94 15.01
N PRO A 65 -3.63 8.58 15.31
CA PRO A 65 -2.85 9.24 16.37
C PRO A 65 -2.51 10.72 16.10
N ARG A 66 -2.79 11.25 14.90
CA ARG A 66 -2.55 12.67 14.53
C ARG A 66 -3.78 13.57 14.65
N LEU A 67 -4.94 13.01 14.95
CA LEU A 67 -6.21 13.76 14.96
C LEU A 67 -6.63 14.26 16.35
N GLY A 68 -5.81 14.03 17.38
CA GLY A 68 -6.00 14.53 18.76
C GLY A 68 -4.77 15.29 19.25
#